data_AF-A0A7C7JT50-F1
#
_entry.id   AF-A0A7C7JT50-F1
#
_cell.length_a   1.000
_cell.length_b   1.000
_cell.length_c   1.000
_cell.angle_alpha   90.00
_cell.angle_beta   90.00
_cell.angle_gamma   90.00
#
_symmetry.space_group_name_H-M   'P 1'
#
loop_
_entity.id
_entity.type
_entity.pdbx_description
1 polymer ?
#
loop_
_entity_poly.entity_id
_entity_poly.type
_entity_poly.pdbx_seq_one_letter_code
_entity_poly.pdbx_strand_id
1 'polypeptide(L)'
;MRKGREFEDAVVKHLETLLPIYNIATNPMQSRKLEAAEQTFEAMCRGEPAISQAVLRDAESRTYGLADLLVRSDELSRLFPSCLTEEEASITAPDLDGSPWHYRVIDIKFTTLHFYSGGGLSDSGGSAWAYKVQVYIYNQALGRLQGYLPPEAFLLGRGWEQTIKRQSLRGTSCLDRLGAVPQGYASRSKGSVGSMADAAVSWIRHLRSEGADWQVLPEPSIPELRPNMGSTSDQPWHHAKQQIGSELEDLTLLWQVGLKGRTQAHEANVFRWPDPDCVSSAVGVTGVKRAPTLDAMLEINRSQGGRPVLPDKLTASETEWRKEAPLEFFVDFETVSDLDDDFSRIPERGGQPLIFMIG
;
A
#
# COMPACT_ATOMS: atom_id res chain seq x y z
N MET A 1 5.91 -1.50 10.67
CA MET A 1 4.92 -0.96 11.64
C MET A 1 5.53 -0.02 12.68
N ARG A 2 6.67 -0.33 13.34
CA ARG A 2 7.24 0.55 14.39
C ARG A 2 7.64 1.96 13.91
N LYS A 3 8.53 2.06 12.90
CA LYS A 3 8.97 3.35 12.32
C LYS A 3 7.82 4.22 11.80
N GLY A 4 6.73 3.60 11.32
CA GLY A 4 5.54 4.33 10.88
C GLY A 4 4.88 5.11 12.01
N ARG A 5 4.73 4.49 13.19
CA ARG A 5 4.19 5.16 14.39
C ARG A 5 5.15 6.21 14.92
N GLU A 6 6.46 5.91 14.96
CA GLU A 6 7.47 6.89 15.37
C GLU A 6 7.47 8.14 14.46
N PHE A 7 7.27 7.96 13.15
CA PHE A 7 7.12 9.07 12.20
C PHE A 7 5.83 9.86 12.44
N GLU A 8 4.70 9.18 12.62
CA GLU A 8 3.41 9.80 12.94
C GLU A 8 3.48 10.65 14.22
N ASP A 9 4.00 10.09 15.31
CA ASP A 9 4.22 10.79 16.57
C ASP A 9 5.11 12.03 16.39
N ALA A 10 6.20 11.91 15.61
CA ALA A 10 7.11 13.01 15.35
C ALA A 10 6.45 14.13 14.52
N VAL A 11 5.62 13.78 13.54
CA VAL A 11 4.85 14.75 12.74
C VAL A 11 3.83 15.47 13.61
N VAL A 12 3.04 14.74 14.41
CA VAL A 12 2.04 15.34 15.31
C VAL A 12 2.72 16.30 16.29
N LYS A 13 3.81 15.87 16.94
CA LYS A 13 4.58 16.70 17.88
C LYS A 13 5.14 17.97 17.22
N HIS A 14 5.56 17.88 15.96
CA HIS A 14 6.01 19.06 15.24
C HIS A 14 4.86 20.00 14.90
N LEU A 15 3.73 19.48 14.45
CA LEU A 15 2.53 20.26 14.18
C LEU A 15 2.00 20.96 15.45
N GLU A 16 2.12 20.36 16.64
CA GLU A 16 1.78 21.02 17.92
C GLU A 16 2.53 22.35 18.15
N THR A 17 3.68 22.53 17.51
CA THR A 17 4.44 23.80 17.56
C THR A 17 3.86 24.89 16.65
N LEU A 18 3.00 24.51 15.70
CA LEU A 18 2.40 25.36 14.67
C LEU A 18 0.91 25.63 14.88
N LEU A 19 0.20 24.73 15.57
CA LEU A 19 -1.19 24.89 15.99
C LEU A 19 -1.55 23.95 17.17
N PRO A 20 -2.55 24.31 17.99
CA PRO A 20 -3.08 23.40 19.01
C PRO A 20 -3.66 22.12 18.40
N ILE A 21 -3.35 20.98 19.02
CA ILE A 21 -3.89 19.66 18.62
C ILE A 21 -4.56 19.00 19.82
N TYR A 22 -5.82 18.59 19.65
CA TYR A 22 -6.56 17.84 20.66
C TYR A 22 -6.51 16.33 20.36
N ASN A 23 -5.92 15.54 21.26
CA ASN A 23 -5.78 14.10 21.05
C ASN A 23 -6.96 13.30 21.63
N ILE A 24 -7.59 12.44 20.81
CA ILE A 24 -8.72 11.60 21.23
C ILE A 24 -8.28 10.24 21.76
N ALA A 25 -7.69 9.40 20.89
CA ALA A 25 -7.29 8.05 21.27
C ALA A 25 -5.79 7.97 21.60
N THR A 26 -5.46 7.07 22.52
CA THR A 26 -4.07 6.72 22.87
C THR A 26 -3.72 5.30 22.44
N ASN A 27 -4.70 4.51 21.99
CA ASN A 27 -4.46 3.19 21.42
C ASN A 27 -5.49 2.82 20.34
N PRO A 28 -5.12 1.93 19.39
CA PRO A 28 -6.00 1.56 18.28
C PRO A 28 -7.32 0.87 18.68
N MET A 29 -7.39 0.22 19.84
CA MET A 29 -8.61 -0.47 20.28
C MET A 29 -9.76 0.48 20.60
N GLN A 30 -9.45 1.75 20.92
CA GLN A 30 -10.47 2.78 21.16
C GLN A 30 -11.29 3.13 19.92
N SER A 31 -10.80 2.82 18.70
CA SER A 31 -11.58 2.99 17.46
C SER A 31 -12.91 2.23 17.45
N ARG A 32 -13.07 1.22 18.32
CA ARG A 32 -14.30 0.43 18.47
C ARG A 32 -15.28 1.01 19.49
N LYS A 33 -14.87 2.01 20.28
CA LYS A 33 -15.66 2.59 21.36
C LYS A 33 -16.54 3.71 20.81
N LEU A 34 -17.80 3.75 21.24
CA LEU A 34 -18.72 4.83 20.85
C LEU A 34 -18.29 6.14 21.49
N GLU A 35 -17.87 6.07 22.76
CA GLU A 35 -17.49 7.22 23.57
C GLU A 35 -16.31 7.98 22.94
N ALA A 36 -15.37 7.29 22.30
CA ALA A 36 -14.26 7.93 21.61
C ALA A 36 -14.70 8.65 20.33
N ALA A 37 -15.71 8.14 19.62
CA ALA A 37 -16.29 8.82 18.47
C ALA A 37 -17.10 10.06 18.88
N GLU A 38 -17.83 9.97 19.99
CA GLU A 38 -18.53 11.12 20.60
C GLU A 38 -17.54 12.21 21.00
N GLN A 39 -16.42 11.85 21.63
CA GLN A 39 -15.34 12.79 21.95
C GLN A 39 -14.75 13.49 20.71
N THR A 40 -14.57 12.76 19.60
CA THR A 40 -14.16 13.37 18.32
C THR A 40 -15.15 14.44 17.89
N PHE A 41 -16.46 14.11 17.91
CA PHE A 41 -17.50 15.05 17.51
C PHE A 41 -17.58 16.27 18.43
N GLU A 42 -17.50 16.08 19.75
CA GLU A 42 -17.46 17.18 20.71
C GLU A 42 -16.26 18.11 20.47
N ALA A 43 -15.08 17.55 20.16
CA ALA A 43 -13.90 18.33 19.79
C ALA A 43 -14.13 19.11 18.49
N MET A 44 -14.81 18.52 17.51
CA MET A 44 -15.19 19.22 16.29
C MET A 44 -16.17 20.36 16.57
N CYS A 45 -17.19 20.17 17.41
CA CYS A 45 -18.14 21.22 17.80
C CYS A 45 -17.47 22.38 18.56
N ARG A 46 -16.45 22.09 19.39
CA ARG A 46 -15.63 23.14 20.02
C ARG A 46 -14.75 23.91 19.03
N GLY A 47 -14.57 23.39 17.81
CA GLY A 47 -13.74 24.00 16.78
C GLY A 47 -12.25 23.87 17.04
N GLU A 48 -11.81 22.78 17.68
CA GLU A 48 -10.39 22.50 17.91
C GLU A 48 -9.61 22.60 16.58
N PRO A 49 -8.51 23.39 16.48
CA PRO A 49 -7.81 23.63 15.21
C PRO A 49 -7.39 22.36 14.48
N ALA A 50 -6.92 21.37 15.24
CA ALA A 50 -6.68 20.03 14.76
C ALA A 50 -6.99 18.99 15.85
N ILE A 51 -7.35 17.80 15.43
CA ILE A 51 -7.68 16.67 16.29
C ILE A 51 -6.83 15.47 15.86
N SER A 52 -6.00 14.93 16.74
CA SER A 52 -5.19 13.74 16.45
C SER A 52 -5.85 12.46 16.95
N GLN A 53 -5.57 11.36 16.25
CA GLN A 53 -6.12 10.04 16.56
C GLN A 53 -7.65 10.08 16.65
N ALA A 54 -8.28 10.75 15.68
CA ALA A 54 -9.71 10.99 15.65
C ALA A 54 -10.46 9.70 15.32
N VAL A 55 -11.34 9.27 16.23
CA VAL A 55 -12.18 8.10 16.01
C VAL A 55 -13.37 8.51 15.14
N LEU A 56 -13.47 7.91 13.96
CA LEU A 56 -14.57 8.10 13.02
C LEU A 56 -15.40 6.82 12.92
N ARG A 57 -16.73 6.97 12.99
CA ARG A 57 -17.69 5.86 12.86
C ARG A 57 -18.80 6.24 11.89
N ASP A 58 -19.05 5.37 10.92
CA ASP A 58 -20.19 5.47 10.01
C ASP A 58 -21.13 4.30 10.25
N ALA A 59 -22.31 4.59 10.80
CA ALA A 59 -23.34 3.59 11.08
C ALA A 59 -23.99 3.03 9.81
N GLU A 60 -24.04 3.81 8.72
CA GLU A 60 -24.68 3.39 7.47
C GLU A 60 -23.80 2.39 6.72
N SER A 61 -22.54 2.76 6.47
CA SER A 61 -21.58 1.82 5.87
C SER A 61 -21.09 0.78 6.88
N ARG A 62 -21.41 0.91 8.18
CA ARG A 62 -20.90 0.09 9.30
C ARG A 62 -19.39 -0.04 9.25
N THR A 63 -18.72 1.08 9.06
CA THR A 63 -17.27 1.21 9.10
C THR A 63 -16.86 2.08 10.28
N TYR A 64 -15.61 1.89 10.72
CA TYR A 64 -15.00 2.72 11.74
C TYR A 64 -13.50 2.72 11.54
N GLY A 65 -12.84 3.75 12.07
CA GLY A 65 -11.41 3.87 11.97
C GLY A 65 -10.85 4.99 12.82
N LEU A 66 -9.53 5.11 12.77
CA LEU A 66 -8.74 6.09 13.49
C LEU A 66 -8.00 6.92 12.45
N ALA A 67 -8.48 8.13 12.20
CA ALA A 67 -7.78 9.07 11.34
C ALA A 67 -6.63 9.70 12.13
N ASP A 68 -5.45 9.76 11.53
CA ASP A 68 -4.27 10.31 12.22
C ASP A 68 -4.50 11.77 12.60
N LEU A 69 -5.09 12.56 11.69
CA LEU A 69 -5.47 13.95 11.91
C LEU A 69 -6.81 14.32 11.23
N LEU A 70 -7.62 15.11 11.95
CA LEU A 70 -8.61 16.01 11.37
C LEU A 70 -8.09 17.43 11.54
N VAL A 71 -8.01 18.20 10.45
CA VAL A 71 -7.56 19.60 10.49
C VAL A 71 -8.68 20.49 9.97
N ARG A 72 -8.95 21.59 10.69
CA ARG A 72 -9.92 22.59 10.29
C ARG A 72 -9.48 23.24 8.98
N SER A 73 -10.41 23.51 8.07
CA SER A 73 -10.13 23.86 6.68
C SER A 73 -9.36 25.18 6.51
N ASP A 74 -9.61 26.16 7.38
CA ASP A 74 -8.87 27.42 7.47
C ASP A 74 -7.41 27.22 7.94
N GLU A 75 -7.21 26.40 8.97
CA GLU A 75 -5.88 26.04 9.47
C GLU A 75 -5.10 25.20 8.46
N LEU A 76 -5.80 24.30 7.75
CA LEU A 76 -5.23 23.51 6.67
C LEU A 76 -4.75 24.42 5.53
N SER A 77 -5.56 25.40 5.13
CA SER A 77 -5.19 26.39 4.11
C SER A 77 -3.99 27.24 4.56
N ARG A 78 -3.85 27.52 5.85
CA ARG A 78 -2.69 28.25 6.40
C ARG A 78 -1.42 27.40 6.39
N LEU A 79 -1.52 26.13 6.79
CA LEU A 79 -0.37 25.21 6.85
C LEU A 79 0.07 24.75 5.46
N PHE A 80 -0.89 24.54 4.55
CA PHE A 80 -0.67 24.05 3.19
C PHE A 80 -1.45 24.90 2.17
N PRO A 81 -0.93 26.10 1.80
CA PRO A 81 -1.64 27.07 0.97
C PRO A 81 -2.04 26.61 -0.44
N SER A 82 -1.51 25.48 -0.91
CA SER A 82 -1.84 24.89 -2.21
C SER A 82 -2.98 23.86 -2.17
N CYS A 83 -3.50 23.53 -0.98
CA CYS A 83 -4.48 22.46 -0.81
C CYS A 83 -5.93 22.93 -0.91
N LEU A 84 -6.23 24.18 -0.56
CA LEU A 84 -7.57 24.75 -0.56
C LEU A 84 -7.52 26.21 -1.01
N THR A 85 -8.57 26.68 -1.70
CA THR A 85 -8.80 28.12 -1.86
C THR A 85 -9.43 28.71 -0.59
N GLU A 86 -9.43 30.05 -0.46
CA GLU A 86 -10.10 30.72 0.67
C GLU A 86 -11.61 30.45 0.68
N GLU A 87 -12.23 30.36 -0.50
CA GLU A 87 -13.65 30.02 -0.63
C GLU A 87 -13.93 28.59 -0.18
N GLU A 88 -13.10 27.63 -0.60
CA GLU A 88 -13.21 26.24 -0.16
C GLU A 88 -12.99 26.13 1.34
N ALA A 89 -11.98 26.80 1.89
CA ALA A 89 -11.67 26.79 3.30
C ALA A 89 -12.80 27.35 4.18
N SER A 90 -13.63 28.25 3.62
CA SER A 90 -14.74 28.91 4.32
C SER A 90 -16.09 28.19 4.18
N ILE A 91 -16.14 27.05 3.48
CA ILE A 91 -17.38 26.26 3.36
C ILE A 91 -17.80 25.76 4.74
N THR A 92 -19.06 26.02 5.11
CA THR A 92 -19.63 25.64 6.39
C THR A 92 -20.01 24.16 6.42
N ALA A 93 -19.83 23.53 7.58
CA ALA A 93 -20.34 22.21 7.89
C ALA A 93 -21.66 22.33 8.68
N PRO A 94 -22.82 21.90 8.13
CA PRO A 94 -24.13 22.09 8.76
C PRO A 94 -24.25 21.55 10.19
N ASP A 95 -23.61 20.41 10.48
CA ASP A 95 -23.73 19.76 11.80
C ASP A 95 -22.70 20.30 12.82
N LEU A 96 -21.92 21.32 12.45
CA LEU A 96 -20.98 22.03 13.32
C LEU A 96 -21.43 23.47 13.60
N ASP A 97 -22.74 23.63 13.83
CA ASP A 97 -23.42 24.90 14.14
C ASP A 97 -23.21 26.01 13.08
N GLY A 98 -22.96 25.63 11.82
CA GLY A 98 -22.78 26.56 10.71
C GLY A 98 -21.49 27.39 10.80
N SER A 99 -20.50 26.91 11.56
CA SER A 99 -19.17 27.53 11.65
C SER A 99 -18.55 27.72 10.26
N PRO A 100 -17.79 28.81 10.00
CA PRO A 100 -17.26 29.16 8.68
C PRO A 100 -16.03 28.32 8.29
N TRP A 101 -16.08 27.04 8.60
CA TRP A 101 -15.04 26.05 8.36
C TRP A 101 -15.63 24.64 8.45
N HIS A 102 -14.85 23.67 8.00
CA HIS A 102 -15.14 22.24 8.14
C HIS A 102 -13.83 21.49 8.41
N TYR A 103 -13.90 20.20 8.74
CA TYR A 103 -12.70 19.37 8.94
C TYR A 103 -12.32 18.60 7.68
N ARG A 104 -11.01 18.36 7.55
CA ARG A 104 -10.39 17.54 6.50
C ARG A 104 -9.55 16.45 7.11
N VAL A 105 -9.63 15.25 6.53
CA VAL A 105 -8.80 14.11 6.92
C VAL A 105 -7.39 14.28 6.37
N ILE A 106 -6.39 14.10 7.24
CA ILE A 106 -4.99 13.86 6.85
C ILE A 106 -4.55 12.54 7.49
N ASP A 107 -4.05 11.63 6.67
CA ASP A 107 -3.53 10.34 7.10
C ASP A 107 -2.02 10.28 6.81
N ILE A 108 -1.24 10.05 7.86
CA ILE A 108 0.21 10.15 7.86
C ILE A 108 0.80 8.79 7.48
N LYS A 109 1.76 8.78 6.56
CA LYS A 109 2.40 7.56 6.10
C LYS A 109 3.91 7.76 6.00
N PHE A 110 4.68 6.88 6.65
CA PHE A 110 6.12 6.84 6.53
C PHE A 110 6.55 6.28 5.16
N THR A 111 6.36 7.10 4.13
CA THR A 111 6.67 6.82 2.73
C THR A 111 6.93 8.14 2.01
N THR A 112 7.70 8.08 0.92
CA THR A 112 7.75 9.18 -0.05
C THR A 112 6.49 9.13 -0.90
N LEU A 113 5.82 10.27 -1.10
CA LEU A 113 4.67 10.37 -2.00
C LEU A 113 5.15 10.51 -3.44
N HIS A 114 4.64 9.67 -4.33
CA HIS A 114 4.95 9.75 -5.76
C HIS A 114 3.78 10.38 -6.49
N PHE A 115 4.06 11.40 -7.31
CA PHE A 115 3.06 12.09 -8.11
C PHE A 115 3.23 11.78 -9.59
N TYR A 116 2.11 11.65 -10.31
CA TYR A 116 2.11 11.61 -11.76
C TYR A 116 2.62 12.94 -12.33
N SER A 117 3.07 12.93 -13.59
CA SER A 117 3.51 14.15 -14.28
C SER A 117 2.47 15.27 -14.25
N GLY A 118 1.17 14.94 -14.25
CA GLY A 118 0.05 15.88 -14.13
C GLY A 118 -0.28 16.35 -12.72
N GLY A 119 0.44 15.89 -11.68
CA GLY A 119 0.32 16.39 -10.30
C GLY A 119 -0.61 15.60 -9.38
N GLY A 120 -1.39 14.64 -9.88
CA GLY A 120 -2.18 13.73 -9.03
C GLY A 120 -1.31 12.66 -8.36
N LEU A 121 -1.71 12.20 -7.17
CA LEU A 121 -1.00 11.16 -6.43
C LEU A 121 -1.01 9.83 -7.20
N SER A 122 0.13 9.15 -7.25
CA SER A 122 0.31 7.87 -7.94
C SER A 122 -0.46 6.71 -7.27
N ASP A 123 -0.97 5.79 -8.08
CA ASP A 123 -1.51 4.48 -7.61
C ASP A 123 -0.44 3.39 -7.49
N SER A 124 0.76 3.70 -7.99
CA SER A 124 1.87 2.76 -8.18
C SER A 124 2.84 2.85 -7.01
N GLY A 125 3.31 1.68 -6.56
CA GLY A 125 4.29 1.55 -5.48
C GLY A 125 3.64 1.20 -4.13
N GLY A 126 4.17 0.16 -3.50
CA GLY A 126 3.79 -0.27 -2.15
C GLY A 126 2.29 -0.29 -1.89
N SER A 127 1.90 0.30 -0.76
CA SER A 127 0.52 0.36 -0.27
C SER A 127 -0.24 1.63 -0.71
N ALA A 128 0.26 2.39 -1.70
CA ALA A 128 -0.33 3.68 -2.09
C ALA A 128 -1.84 3.59 -2.39
N TRP A 129 -2.26 2.53 -3.07
CA TRP A 129 -3.67 2.28 -3.35
C TRP A 129 -4.50 1.99 -2.09
N ALA A 130 -3.97 1.20 -1.17
CA ALA A 130 -4.64 0.90 0.09
C ALA A 130 -4.81 2.18 0.94
N TYR A 131 -3.81 3.06 0.94
CA TYR A 131 -3.89 4.35 1.64
C TYR A 131 -4.98 5.26 1.05
N LYS A 132 -5.13 5.30 -0.28
CA LYS A 132 -6.24 6.03 -0.93
C LYS A 132 -7.62 5.51 -0.50
N VAL A 133 -7.78 4.19 -0.45
CA VAL A 133 -9.02 3.55 0.01
C VAL A 133 -9.27 3.84 1.49
N GLN A 134 -8.22 3.84 2.33
CA GLN A 134 -8.32 4.16 3.75
C GLN A 134 -8.84 5.59 3.97
N VAL A 135 -8.21 6.60 3.34
CA VAL A 135 -8.67 7.99 3.50
C VAL A 135 -10.04 8.25 2.89
N TYR A 136 -10.42 7.50 1.85
CA TYR A 136 -11.79 7.53 1.32
C TYR A 136 -12.82 7.11 2.39
N ILE A 137 -12.57 6.01 3.10
CA ILE A 137 -13.46 5.53 4.17
C ILE A 137 -13.55 6.56 5.29
N TYR A 138 -12.43 7.16 5.68
CA TYR A 138 -12.40 8.23 6.69
C TYR A 138 -13.19 9.45 6.24
N ASN A 139 -13.02 9.88 4.98
CA ASN A 139 -13.71 11.05 4.45
C ASN A 139 -15.23 10.85 4.36
N GLN A 140 -15.69 9.64 4.03
CA GLN A 140 -17.11 9.29 4.08
C GLN A 140 -17.69 9.39 5.49
N ALA A 141 -16.98 8.81 6.48
CA ALA A 141 -17.42 8.87 7.86
C ALA A 141 -17.42 10.31 8.41
N LEU A 142 -16.38 11.09 8.10
CA LEU A 142 -16.29 12.50 8.46
C LEU A 142 -17.41 13.31 7.82
N GLY A 143 -17.70 13.08 6.53
CA GLY A 143 -18.74 13.81 5.80
C GLY A 143 -20.12 13.69 6.43
N ARG A 144 -20.45 12.50 6.95
CA ARG A 144 -21.68 12.26 7.71
C ARG A 144 -21.66 12.89 9.09
N LEU A 145 -20.49 12.96 9.72
CA LEU A 145 -20.35 13.48 11.07
C LEU A 145 -20.52 15.00 11.12
N GLN A 146 -20.10 15.72 10.07
CA GLN A 146 -20.16 17.18 10.02
C GLN A 146 -21.25 17.73 9.08
N GLY A 147 -22.02 16.87 8.42
CA GLY A 147 -23.06 17.26 7.46
C GLY A 147 -22.53 17.81 6.13
N TYR A 148 -21.22 17.75 5.91
CA TYR A 148 -20.55 18.18 4.69
C TYR A 148 -19.46 17.18 4.31
N LEU A 149 -19.61 16.55 3.14
CA LEU A 149 -18.62 15.63 2.57
C LEU A 149 -17.53 16.43 1.84
N PRO A 150 -16.29 16.47 2.34
CA PRO A 150 -15.22 17.17 1.64
C PRO A 150 -14.91 16.51 0.29
N PRO A 151 -14.59 17.29 -0.77
CA PRO A 151 -14.31 16.76 -2.11
C PRO A 151 -13.08 15.85 -2.19
N GLU A 152 -12.16 15.93 -1.22
CA GLU A 152 -10.97 15.10 -1.16
C GLU A 152 -10.44 14.96 0.28
N ALA A 153 -9.65 13.93 0.51
CA ALA A 153 -8.87 13.73 1.73
C ALA A 153 -7.37 13.70 1.39
N PHE A 154 -6.51 13.79 2.40
CA PHE A 154 -5.08 13.98 2.18
C PHE A 154 -4.23 12.86 2.78
N LEU A 155 -3.14 12.54 2.08
CA LEU A 155 -2.05 11.75 2.59
C LEU A 155 -0.85 12.66 2.86
N LEU A 156 -0.23 12.52 4.03
CA LEU A 156 1.02 13.17 4.38
C LEU A 156 2.14 12.14 4.34
N GLY A 157 3.15 12.37 3.51
CA GLY A 157 4.34 11.54 3.46
C GLY A 157 5.57 12.25 4.02
N ARG A 158 6.68 11.52 4.12
CA ARG A 158 7.98 12.06 4.57
C ARG A 158 8.69 12.97 3.54
N GLY A 159 7.98 13.35 2.48
CA GLY A 159 8.51 14.00 1.29
C GLY A 159 7.79 13.51 0.04
N TRP A 160 8.17 14.06 -1.11
CA TRP A 160 7.49 13.78 -2.38
C TRP A 160 8.43 13.80 -3.58
N GLU A 161 8.01 13.14 -4.66
CA GLU A 161 8.71 13.12 -5.94
C GLU A 161 7.73 13.21 -7.12
N GLN A 162 8.12 13.95 -8.17
CA GLN A 162 7.35 14.09 -9.40
C GLN A 162 8.28 14.24 -10.60
N THR A 163 8.08 13.43 -11.64
CA THR A 163 8.84 13.56 -12.89
C THR A 163 7.99 14.21 -13.98
N ILE A 164 8.43 15.36 -14.49
CA ILE A 164 7.79 16.10 -15.58
C ILE A 164 8.80 16.22 -16.72
N LYS A 165 8.45 15.75 -17.93
CA LYS A 165 9.30 15.87 -19.13
C LYS A 165 10.77 15.45 -18.88
N ARG A 166 10.97 14.31 -18.18
CA ARG A 166 12.29 13.74 -17.77
C ARG A 166 13.07 14.55 -16.73
N GLN A 167 12.51 15.61 -16.17
CA GLN A 167 13.07 16.31 -15.02
C GLN A 167 12.37 15.82 -13.76
N SER A 168 13.14 15.36 -12.78
CA SER A 168 12.62 14.91 -11.48
C SER A 168 12.69 16.03 -10.46
N LEU A 169 11.53 16.42 -9.96
CA LEU A 169 11.36 17.31 -8.82
C LEU A 169 11.15 16.47 -7.56
N ARG A 170 11.64 16.95 -6.43
CA ARG A 170 11.49 16.29 -5.14
C ARG A 170 11.46 17.31 -4.00
N GLY A 171 10.70 16.99 -2.95
CA GLY A 171 10.74 17.68 -1.66
C GLY A 171 11.04 16.69 -0.55
N THR A 172 11.80 17.14 0.44
CA THR A 172 12.26 16.31 1.55
C THR A 172 11.52 16.60 2.85
N SER A 173 10.73 17.67 2.93
CA SER A 173 9.94 17.96 4.11
C SER A 173 8.54 17.35 4.02
N CYS A 174 8.05 16.87 5.16
CA CYS A 174 6.69 16.33 5.27
C CYS A 174 5.61 17.41 5.25
N LEU A 175 5.98 18.69 5.40
CA LEU A 175 5.08 19.84 5.30
C LEU A 175 5.09 20.50 3.91
N ASP A 176 5.88 19.98 2.97
CA ASP A 176 6.01 20.60 1.63
C ASP A 176 4.74 20.41 0.79
N ARG A 177 4.17 19.20 0.80
CA ARG A 177 3.08 18.84 -0.10
C ARG A 177 2.28 17.64 0.38
N LEU A 178 0.97 17.82 0.47
CA LEU A 178 0.02 16.73 0.70
C LEU A 178 -0.33 16.01 -0.61
N GLY A 179 -0.61 14.71 -0.50
CA GLY A 179 -1.20 13.90 -1.55
C GLY A 179 -2.72 13.95 -1.48
N ALA A 180 -3.34 14.80 -2.29
CA ALA A 180 -4.79 14.85 -2.42
C ALA A 180 -5.36 13.54 -3.03
N VAL A 181 -6.43 13.04 -2.42
CA VAL A 181 -7.20 11.88 -2.84
C VAL A 181 -8.65 12.31 -3.05
N PRO A 182 -9.03 12.62 -4.31
CA PRO A 182 -10.40 12.99 -4.63
C PRO A 182 -11.40 11.91 -4.23
N GLN A 183 -12.55 12.33 -3.71
CA GLN A 183 -13.63 11.43 -3.28
C GLN A 183 -14.11 10.55 -4.44
N GLY A 184 -14.14 11.10 -5.66
CA GLY A 184 -14.48 10.39 -6.89
C GLY A 184 -13.28 9.76 -7.61
N TYR A 185 -12.12 9.57 -6.97
CA TYR A 185 -10.93 9.08 -7.66
C TYR A 185 -11.15 7.69 -8.28
N ALA A 186 -10.75 7.56 -9.55
CA ALA A 186 -10.78 6.31 -10.29
C ALA A 186 -9.45 6.02 -10.98
N SER A 187 -8.87 4.87 -10.65
CA SER A 187 -7.70 4.33 -11.32
C SER A 187 -8.12 3.58 -12.58
N ARG A 188 -7.36 3.74 -13.66
CA ARG A 188 -7.61 3.02 -14.93
C ARG A 188 -7.54 1.50 -14.78
N SER A 189 -6.69 1.01 -13.89
CA SER A 189 -6.45 -0.44 -13.71
C SER A 189 -7.08 -1.03 -12.45
N LYS A 190 -7.40 -0.20 -11.45
CA LYS A 190 -7.91 -0.65 -10.14
C LYS A 190 -9.36 -0.28 -9.85
N GLY A 191 -10.01 0.48 -10.74
CA GLY A 191 -11.38 0.97 -10.53
C GLY A 191 -11.45 2.21 -9.62
N SER A 192 -12.63 2.52 -9.10
CA SER A 192 -12.81 3.64 -8.18
C SER A 192 -12.40 3.28 -6.75
N VAL A 193 -11.97 4.28 -5.97
CA VAL A 193 -11.69 4.08 -4.54
C VAL A 193 -12.95 3.63 -3.78
N GLY A 194 -14.13 4.12 -4.19
CA GLY A 194 -15.41 3.70 -3.63
C GLY A 194 -15.73 2.22 -3.87
N SER A 195 -15.65 1.75 -5.12
CA SER A 195 -15.91 0.33 -5.41
C SER A 195 -14.92 -0.60 -4.72
N MET A 196 -13.67 -0.15 -4.58
CA MET A 196 -12.64 -0.89 -3.84
C MET A 196 -12.90 -0.90 -2.33
N ALA A 197 -13.35 0.22 -1.75
CA ALA A 197 -13.75 0.29 -0.35
C ALA A 197 -14.89 -0.69 -0.06
N ASP A 198 -15.92 -0.71 -0.91
CA ASP A 198 -17.06 -1.63 -0.77
C ASP A 198 -16.63 -3.09 -0.88
N ALA A 199 -15.75 -3.41 -1.83
CA ALA A 199 -15.19 -4.75 -1.99
C ALA A 199 -14.36 -5.17 -0.76
N ALA A 200 -13.51 -4.28 -0.24
CA ALA A 200 -12.70 -4.54 0.94
C ALA A 200 -13.55 -4.73 2.21
N VAL A 201 -14.60 -3.92 2.38
CA VAL A 201 -15.56 -4.03 3.48
C VAL A 201 -16.36 -5.33 3.39
N SER A 202 -16.78 -5.71 2.19
CA SER A 202 -17.48 -6.99 1.95
C SER A 202 -16.57 -8.18 2.26
N TRP A 203 -15.32 -8.13 1.79
CA TRP A 203 -14.31 -9.16 2.03
C TRP A 203 -14.05 -9.37 3.52
N ILE A 204 -13.79 -8.31 4.29
CA ILE A 204 -13.49 -8.46 5.73
C ILE A 204 -14.70 -8.99 6.51
N ARG A 205 -15.93 -8.70 6.07
CA ARG A 205 -17.14 -9.25 6.68
C ARG A 205 -17.27 -10.73 6.38
N HIS A 206 -17.09 -11.12 5.12
CA HIS A 206 -17.13 -12.51 4.67
C HIS A 206 -16.07 -13.36 5.40
N LEU A 207 -14.84 -12.87 5.47
CA LEU A 207 -13.76 -13.51 6.23
C LEU A 207 -14.12 -13.70 7.72
N ARG A 208 -14.75 -12.70 8.34
CA ARG A 208 -15.12 -12.79 9.77
C ARG A 208 -16.30 -13.69 10.04
N SER A 209 -17.26 -13.79 9.10
CA SER A 209 -18.47 -14.60 9.28
C SER A 209 -18.25 -16.06 8.90
N GLU A 210 -17.50 -16.33 7.83
CA GLU A 210 -17.38 -17.66 7.22
C GLU A 210 -15.95 -18.19 7.20
N GLY A 211 -14.95 -17.33 7.44
CA GLY A 211 -13.54 -17.70 7.28
C GLY A 211 -13.04 -18.82 8.17
N ALA A 212 -13.71 -19.07 9.30
CA ALA A 212 -13.40 -20.18 10.19
C ALA A 212 -13.70 -21.56 9.57
N ASP A 213 -14.65 -21.62 8.62
CA ASP A 213 -15.08 -22.86 7.97
C ASP A 213 -14.35 -23.11 6.64
N TRP A 214 -13.53 -22.16 6.18
CA TRP A 214 -12.80 -22.32 4.93
C TRP A 214 -11.66 -23.33 5.05
N GLN A 215 -11.50 -24.14 4.02
CA GLN A 215 -10.47 -25.15 3.93
C GLN A 215 -9.46 -24.76 2.86
N VAL A 216 -8.17 -24.82 3.18
CA VAL A 216 -7.09 -24.51 2.22
C VAL A 216 -6.66 -25.76 1.47
N LEU A 217 -6.65 -26.91 2.15
CA LEU A 217 -6.15 -28.19 1.66
C LEU A 217 -7.21 -29.29 1.86
N PRO A 218 -7.20 -30.36 1.05
CA PRO A 218 -6.33 -30.59 -0.11
C PRO A 218 -6.69 -29.71 -1.32
N GLU A 219 -7.90 -29.14 -1.31
CA GLU A 219 -8.36 -28.17 -2.30
C GLU A 219 -8.93 -26.94 -1.58
N PRO A 220 -8.61 -25.71 -2.05
CA PRO A 220 -9.14 -24.51 -1.44
C PRO A 220 -10.65 -24.37 -1.65
N SER A 221 -11.41 -24.24 -0.57
CA SER A 221 -12.87 -24.10 -0.56
C SER A 221 -13.35 -22.80 -1.23
N ILE A 222 -12.47 -21.80 -1.32
CA ILE A 222 -12.69 -20.57 -2.10
C ILE A 222 -11.43 -20.22 -2.90
N PRO A 223 -11.56 -19.51 -4.04
CA PRO A 223 -10.42 -19.12 -4.87
C PRO A 223 -9.35 -18.29 -4.15
N GLU A 224 -9.73 -17.42 -3.22
CA GLU A 224 -8.86 -16.47 -2.51
C GLU A 224 -7.86 -17.15 -1.57
N LEU A 225 -8.12 -18.41 -1.19
CA LEU A 225 -7.19 -19.21 -0.39
C LEU A 225 -6.01 -19.76 -1.21
N ARG A 226 -6.00 -19.60 -2.55
CA ARG A 226 -4.84 -19.94 -3.39
C ARG A 226 -3.79 -18.82 -3.33
N PRO A 227 -2.61 -19.06 -2.73
CA PRO A 227 -1.61 -18.03 -2.56
C PRO A 227 -1.08 -17.51 -3.88
N ASN A 228 -0.65 -16.24 -3.93
CA ASN A 228 0.14 -15.73 -5.04
C ASN A 228 1.63 -15.88 -4.69
N MET A 229 2.30 -16.88 -5.27
CA MET A 229 3.69 -17.19 -4.95
C MET A 229 4.68 -16.15 -5.46
N GLY A 230 4.30 -15.34 -6.44
CA GLY A 230 5.08 -14.18 -6.89
C GLY A 230 4.99 -12.95 -5.97
N SER A 231 4.09 -12.94 -4.98
CA SER A 231 3.97 -11.83 -4.02
C SER A 231 4.94 -11.99 -2.87
N THR A 232 5.71 -10.96 -2.53
CA THR A 232 6.64 -10.94 -1.37
C THR A 232 6.11 -10.13 -0.18
N SER A 233 4.91 -9.56 -0.29
CA SER A 233 4.24 -8.81 0.78
C SER A 233 3.44 -9.74 1.70
N ASP A 234 4.12 -10.71 2.32
CA ASP A 234 3.48 -11.83 3.02
C ASP A 234 4.00 -12.07 4.44
N GLN A 235 4.79 -11.16 5.00
CA GLN A 235 5.23 -11.25 6.40
C GLN A 235 4.03 -11.19 7.38
N PRO A 236 4.01 -11.99 8.47
CA PRO A 236 4.94 -13.07 8.85
C PRO A 236 4.61 -14.44 8.23
N TRP A 237 3.64 -14.52 7.33
CA TRP A 237 3.05 -15.72 6.79
C TRP A 237 3.81 -16.36 5.62
N HIS A 238 5.04 -15.91 5.33
CA HIS A 238 5.84 -16.39 4.21
C HIS A 238 5.95 -17.92 4.16
N HIS A 239 6.28 -18.54 5.30
CA HIS A 239 6.39 -19.99 5.41
C HIS A 239 5.06 -20.70 5.18
N ALA A 240 3.96 -20.19 5.76
CA ALA A 240 2.63 -20.77 5.55
C ALA A 240 2.21 -20.67 4.08
N LYS A 241 2.45 -19.52 3.44
CA LYS A 241 2.20 -19.31 2.01
C LYS A 241 3.01 -20.28 1.15
N GLN A 242 4.29 -20.47 1.47
CA GLN A 242 5.16 -21.43 0.79
C GLN A 242 4.66 -22.86 0.92
N GLN A 243 4.33 -23.29 2.14
CA GLN A 243 3.80 -24.62 2.39
C GLN A 243 2.50 -24.86 1.60
N ILE A 244 1.54 -23.95 1.68
CA ILE A 244 0.28 -24.04 0.93
C ILE A 244 0.54 -24.09 -0.58
N GLY A 245 1.38 -23.21 -1.11
CA GLY A 245 1.71 -23.18 -2.53
C GLY A 245 2.37 -24.48 -3.02
N SER A 246 3.25 -25.07 -2.21
CA SER A 246 3.89 -26.35 -2.49
C SER A 246 2.92 -27.53 -2.44
N GLU A 247 2.07 -27.61 -1.41
CA GLU A 247 1.09 -28.70 -1.27
C GLU A 247 -0.01 -28.65 -2.34
N LEU A 248 -0.44 -27.45 -2.72
CA LEU A 248 -1.38 -27.25 -3.83
C LEU A 248 -0.73 -27.37 -5.20
N GLU A 249 0.61 -27.38 -5.25
CA GLU A 249 1.38 -27.29 -6.49
C GLU A 249 0.90 -26.14 -7.38
N ASP A 250 0.71 -24.97 -6.75
CA ASP A 250 0.08 -23.81 -7.38
C ASP A 250 0.89 -23.31 -8.59
N LEU A 251 0.17 -22.95 -9.65
CA LEU A 251 0.75 -22.51 -10.92
C LEU A 251 1.61 -21.24 -10.78
N THR A 252 1.39 -20.40 -9.78
CA THR A 252 2.18 -19.18 -9.56
C THR A 252 3.58 -19.46 -9.01
N LEU A 253 3.91 -20.71 -8.68
CA LEU A 253 5.30 -21.14 -8.43
C LEU A 253 6.16 -21.07 -9.71
N LEU A 254 5.53 -21.18 -10.88
CA LEU A 254 6.23 -21.25 -12.15
C LEU A 254 6.82 -19.89 -12.55
N TRP A 255 8.01 -19.96 -13.15
CA TRP A 255 8.67 -18.79 -13.72
C TRP A 255 7.77 -18.08 -14.73
N GLN A 256 7.60 -16.77 -14.57
CA GLN A 256 6.78 -15.90 -15.42
C GLN A 256 5.26 -16.18 -15.38
N VAL A 257 4.77 -16.97 -14.43
CA VAL A 257 3.33 -17.23 -14.24
C VAL A 257 2.81 -16.43 -13.05
N GLY A 258 1.97 -15.43 -13.32
CA GLY A 258 1.24 -14.66 -12.31
C GLY A 258 -0.25 -15.03 -12.25
N LEU A 259 -1.02 -14.26 -11.49
CA LEU A 259 -2.47 -14.48 -11.31
C LEU A 259 -3.23 -14.62 -12.64
N LYS A 260 -2.92 -13.78 -13.64
CA LYS A 260 -3.55 -13.85 -14.96
C LYS A 260 -3.30 -15.19 -15.65
N GLY A 261 -2.08 -15.71 -15.56
CA GLY A 261 -1.71 -17.02 -16.12
C GLY A 261 -2.40 -18.17 -15.39
N ARG A 262 -2.49 -18.09 -14.05
CA ARG A 262 -3.25 -19.06 -13.25
C ARG A 262 -4.74 -19.06 -13.62
N THR A 263 -5.37 -17.89 -13.73
CA THR A 263 -6.78 -17.78 -14.12
C THR A 263 -7.03 -18.41 -15.49
N GLN A 264 -6.18 -18.10 -16.47
CA GLN A 264 -6.27 -18.70 -17.81
C GLN A 264 -6.16 -20.22 -17.78
N ALA A 265 -5.22 -20.77 -16.98
CA ALA A 265 -5.05 -22.20 -16.86
C ALA A 265 -6.25 -22.88 -16.17
N HIS A 266 -6.81 -22.26 -15.12
CA HIS A 266 -8.03 -22.76 -14.47
C HIS A 266 -9.23 -22.78 -15.42
N GLU A 267 -9.38 -21.78 -16.29
CA GLU A 267 -10.41 -21.76 -17.35
C GLU A 267 -10.23 -22.93 -18.34
N ALA A 268 -9.01 -23.42 -18.50
CA ALA A 268 -8.67 -24.60 -19.28
C ALA A 268 -8.65 -25.92 -18.45
N ASN A 269 -9.16 -25.90 -17.21
CA ASN A 269 -9.15 -27.02 -16.25
C ASN A 269 -7.76 -27.52 -15.84
N VAL A 270 -6.73 -26.69 -15.94
CA VAL A 270 -5.37 -26.96 -15.47
C VAL A 270 -5.15 -26.24 -14.15
N PHE A 271 -5.02 -26.99 -13.05
CA PHE A 271 -4.98 -26.41 -11.69
C PHE A 271 -3.62 -26.52 -10.98
N ARG A 272 -2.77 -27.45 -11.42
CA ARG A 272 -1.50 -27.80 -10.75
C ARG A 272 -0.36 -27.79 -11.76
N TRP A 273 0.84 -27.39 -11.35
CA TRP A 273 1.96 -27.34 -12.29
C TRP A 273 2.46 -28.72 -12.78
N PRO A 274 2.31 -29.85 -12.07
CA PRO A 274 2.72 -31.15 -12.60
C PRO A 274 1.78 -31.72 -13.66
N ASP A 275 0.59 -31.12 -13.84
CA ASP A 275 -0.37 -31.53 -14.85
C ASP A 275 0.31 -31.57 -16.25
N PRO A 276 0.23 -32.69 -17.00
CA PRO A 276 0.78 -32.77 -18.35
C PRO A 276 0.28 -31.67 -19.29
N ASP A 277 -0.96 -31.21 -19.12
CA ASP A 277 -1.57 -30.16 -19.92
C ASP A 277 -1.15 -28.74 -19.48
N CYS A 278 -0.45 -28.62 -18.34
CA CYS A 278 0.23 -27.38 -17.97
C CYS A 278 1.43 -27.19 -18.90
N VAL A 279 1.26 -26.39 -19.94
CA VAL A 279 2.32 -25.94 -20.87
C VAL A 279 2.36 -24.42 -20.91
N SER A 280 3.40 -23.81 -21.49
CA SER A 280 3.56 -22.35 -21.48
C SER A 280 2.33 -21.62 -22.03
N SER A 281 1.67 -22.16 -23.06
CA SER A 281 0.48 -21.57 -23.66
C SER A 281 -0.74 -21.63 -22.73
N ALA A 282 -0.88 -22.69 -21.92
CA ALA A 282 -1.99 -22.85 -20.97
C ALA A 282 -1.93 -21.81 -19.84
N VAL A 283 -0.72 -21.46 -19.39
CA VAL A 283 -0.47 -20.44 -18.35
C VAL A 283 -0.19 -19.04 -18.90
N GLY A 284 -0.42 -18.82 -20.20
CA GLY A 284 -0.32 -17.49 -20.84
C GLY A 284 1.11 -16.97 -21.02
N VAL A 285 2.12 -17.84 -20.95
CA VAL A 285 3.53 -17.51 -21.23
C VAL A 285 3.83 -17.73 -22.71
N THR A 286 4.07 -16.63 -23.42
CA THR A 286 4.26 -16.60 -24.87
C THR A 286 5.61 -15.98 -25.27
N GLY A 287 5.95 -16.12 -26.56
CA GLY A 287 7.14 -15.51 -27.15
C GLY A 287 8.28 -16.49 -27.38
N VAL A 288 9.10 -16.21 -28.39
CA VAL A 288 10.11 -17.12 -28.96
C VAL A 288 11.20 -17.59 -27.99
N LYS A 289 11.39 -16.88 -26.87
CA LYS A 289 12.34 -17.27 -25.81
C LYS A 289 11.62 -17.80 -24.57
N ARG A 290 10.64 -17.05 -24.05
CA ARG A 290 9.99 -17.36 -22.77
C ARG A 290 9.20 -18.67 -22.80
N ALA A 291 8.43 -18.92 -23.86
CA ALA A 291 7.66 -20.14 -23.99
C ALA A 291 8.53 -21.40 -23.91
N PRO A 292 9.54 -21.60 -24.80
CA PRO A 292 10.37 -22.79 -24.75
C PRO A 292 11.22 -22.88 -23.47
N THR A 293 11.60 -21.75 -22.85
CA THR A 293 12.27 -21.78 -21.53
C THR A 293 11.37 -22.35 -20.45
N LEU A 294 10.11 -21.91 -20.37
CA LEU A 294 9.19 -22.44 -19.36
C LEU A 294 8.87 -23.92 -19.60
N ASP A 295 8.63 -24.31 -20.85
CA ASP A 295 8.37 -25.72 -21.19
C ASP A 295 9.55 -26.63 -20.81
N ALA A 296 10.80 -26.18 -21.04
CA ALA A 296 11.99 -26.90 -20.58
C ALA A 296 12.08 -26.99 -19.05
N MET A 297 11.72 -25.92 -18.32
CA MET A 297 11.66 -25.96 -16.85
C MET A 297 10.62 -26.98 -16.35
N LEU A 298 9.45 -27.04 -17.00
CA LEU A 298 8.40 -28.01 -16.68
C LEU A 298 8.85 -29.44 -16.96
N GLU A 299 9.49 -29.69 -18.10
CA GLU A 299 10.07 -31.00 -18.44
C GLU A 299 11.07 -31.46 -17.38
N ILE A 300 12.01 -30.59 -16.98
CA ILE A 300 12.99 -30.87 -15.93
C ILE A 300 12.29 -31.20 -14.61
N ASN A 301 11.38 -30.33 -14.16
CA ASN A 301 10.73 -30.46 -12.85
C ASN A 301 9.77 -31.66 -12.74
N ARG A 302 9.24 -32.15 -13.88
CA ARG A 302 8.41 -33.36 -13.93
C ARG A 302 9.22 -34.65 -14.08
N SER A 303 10.49 -34.56 -14.46
CA SER A 303 11.32 -35.74 -14.69
C SER A 303 11.61 -36.49 -13.38
N GLN A 304 11.30 -37.79 -13.33
CA GLN A 304 11.71 -38.65 -12.23
C GLN A 304 13.13 -39.18 -12.50
N GLY A 305 14.14 -38.54 -11.89
CA GLY A 305 15.55 -38.93 -12.04
C GLY A 305 16.30 -38.29 -13.21
N GLY A 306 15.71 -37.26 -13.84
CA GLY A 306 16.42 -36.39 -14.78
C GLY A 306 17.43 -35.47 -14.09
N ARG A 307 18.14 -34.66 -14.88
CA ARG A 307 19.09 -33.68 -14.33
C ARG A 307 18.32 -32.49 -13.74
N PRO A 308 18.68 -32.00 -12.55
CA PRO A 308 17.92 -30.92 -11.88
C PRO A 308 18.07 -29.55 -12.57
N VAL A 309 19.06 -29.38 -13.44
CA VAL A 309 19.36 -28.12 -14.15
C VAL A 309 19.86 -28.46 -15.56
N LEU A 310 19.48 -27.65 -16.55
CA LEU A 310 20.01 -27.70 -17.91
C LEU A 310 20.32 -26.28 -18.45
N PRO A 311 21.38 -26.11 -19.26
CA PRO A 311 22.43 -27.10 -19.52
C PRO A 311 23.32 -27.29 -18.28
N ASP A 312 23.91 -28.48 -18.11
CA ASP A 312 24.82 -28.77 -16.98
C ASP A 312 26.02 -27.82 -16.90
N LYS A 313 26.43 -27.27 -18.04
CA LYS A 313 27.54 -26.34 -18.18
C LYS A 313 27.20 -25.27 -19.19
N LEU A 314 27.48 -24.02 -18.82
CA LEU A 314 27.40 -22.88 -19.71
C LEU A 314 28.73 -22.76 -20.47
N THR A 315 28.76 -23.25 -21.71
CA THR A 315 29.95 -23.12 -22.58
C THR A 315 29.82 -21.97 -23.58
N ALA A 316 28.69 -21.24 -23.55
CA ALA A 316 28.41 -20.18 -24.48
C ALA A 316 29.33 -18.98 -24.21
N SER A 317 30.07 -18.56 -25.25
CA SER A 317 30.90 -17.36 -25.25
C SER A 317 31.96 -17.29 -24.14
N GLU A 318 32.32 -18.40 -23.47
CA GLU A 318 33.36 -18.38 -22.43
C GLU A 318 34.67 -17.77 -22.96
N THR A 319 35.04 -18.07 -24.19
CA THR A 319 36.23 -17.49 -24.85
C THR A 319 36.09 -16.00 -25.18
N GLU A 320 34.87 -15.44 -25.15
CA GLU A 320 34.58 -14.04 -25.46
C GLU A 320 34.48 -13.16 -24.20
N TRP A 321 33.88 -13.67 -23.10
CA TRP A 321 33.65 -12.87 -21.88
C TRP A 321 34.51 -13.29 -20.68
N ARG A 322 35.01 -14.53 -20.63
CA ARG A 322 35.79 -15.04 -19.50
C ARG A 322 37.28 -15.08 -19.84
N LYS A 323 38.03 -14.14 -19.27
CA LYS A 323 39.50 -14.15 -19.26
C LYS A 323 39.97 -14.35 -17.83
N GLU A 324 40.35 -15.58 -17.49
CA GLU A 324 40.79 -15.91 -16.13
C GLU A 324 42.03 -15.06 -15.78
N ALA A 325 41.88 -14.23 -14.75
CA ALA A 325 43.00 -13.50 -14.19
C ALA A 325 43.77 -14.41 -13.19
N PRO A 326 45.08 -14.21 -12.99
CA PRO A 326 45.83 -14.94 -11.97
C PRO A 326 45.29 -14.75 -10.55
N LEU A 327 44.49 -13.70 -10.31
CA LEU A 327 43.83 -13.39 -9.06
C LEU A 327 42.54 -12.62 -9.35
N GLU A 328 41.43 -13.08 -8.77
CA GLU A 328 40.11 -12.44 -8.86
C GLU A 328 39.57 -12.22 -7.45
N PHE A 329 39.00 -11.04 -7.21
CA PHE A 329 38.27 -10.73 -5.99
C PHE A 329 36.81 -10.54 -6.34
N PHE A 330 35.94 -11.19 -5.58
CA PHE A 330 34.50 -10.98 -5.64
C PHE A 330 34.13 -10.14 -4.43
N VAL A 331 33.60 -8.95 -4.70
CA VAL A 331 33.24 -7.99 -3.65
C VAL A 331 31.73 -7.91 -3.59
N ASP A 332 31.19 -8.13 -2.40
CA ASP A 332 29.77 -7.93 -2.13
C ASP A 332 29.54 -6.58 -1.45
N PHE A 333 28.39 -5.97 -1.73
CA PHE A 333 27.99 -4.71 -1.13
C PHE A 333 26.59 -4.81 -0.57
N GLU A 334 26.44 -4.37 0.68
CA GLU A 334 25.13 -4.18 1.28
C GLU A 334 24.78 -2.70 1.32
N THR A 335 23.49 -2.42 1.20
CA THR A 335 22.97 -1.05 1.26
C THR A 335 21.94 -0.91 2.38
N VAL A 336 22.06 0.17 3.13
CA VAL A 336 21.03 0.61 4.08
C VAL A 336 20.38 1.85 3.49
N SER A 337 19.06 1.83 3.35
CA SER A 337 18.32 3.01 2.93
C SER A 337 18.15 3.99 4.09
N ASP A 338 17.73 5.21 3.79
CA ASP A 338 17.40 6.22 4.79
C ASP A 338 16.09 5.96 5.56
N LEU A 339 15.52 4.75 5.45
CA LEU A 339 14.34 4.38 6.23
C LEU A 339 14.66 4.21 7.72
N ASP A 340 15.93 4.07 8.09
CA ASP A 340 16.36 4.20 9.47
C ASP A 340 16.55 5.68 9.85
N ASP A 341 15.42 6.36 10.02
CA ASP A 341 15.33 7.75 10.43
C ASP A 341 15.07 7.85 11.94
N ASP A 342 15.74 8.77 12.63
CA ASP A 342 15.52 9.07 14.06
C ASP A 342 14.56 10.24 14.28
N PHE A 343 14.11 10.87 13.19
CA PHE A 343 13.15 11.97 13.15
C PHE A 343 13.61 13.24 13.89
N SER A 344 14.90 13.35 14.23
CA SER A 344 15.48 14.53 14.89
C SER A 344 15.45 15.79 14.02
N ARG A 345 15.25 15.63 12.70
CA ARG A 345 15.26 16.70 11.69
C ARG A 345 13.88 17.10 11.17
N ILE A 346 12.79 16.54 11.71
CA ILE A 346 11.41 16.88 11.32
C ILE A 346 11.24 18.42 11.27
N PRO A 347 10.62 18.98 10.20
CA PRO A 347 9.82 18.27 9.19
C PRO A 347 10.63 17.67 8.04
N GLU A 348 11.94 17.93 7.98
CA GLU A 348 12.81 17.36 6.96
C GLU A 348 13.06 15.87 7.21
N ARG A 349 13.01 15.09 6.14
CA ARG A 349 13.49 13.70 6.09
C ARG A 349 14.92 13.61 6.61
N GLY A 350 15.14 12.71 7.56
CA GLY A 350 16.44 12.28 8.03
C GLY A 350 16.84 10.94 7.41
N GLY A 351 17.54 10.13 8.22
CA GLY A 351 18.16 8.88 7.79
C GLY A 351 19.40 9.09 6.91
N GLN A 352 20.38 8.20 7.05
CA GLN A 352 21.60 8.22 6.24
C GLN A 352 21.65 6.96 5.37
N PRO A 353 21.54 7.08 4.04
CA PRO A 353 21.86 5.97 3.16
C PRO A 353 23.33 5.59 3.31
N LEU A 354 23.60 4.30 3.49
CA LEU A 354 24.95 3.77 3.64
C LEU A 354 25.18 2.63 2.66
N ILE A 355 26.40 2.52 2.15
CA ILE A 355 26.89 1.38 1.38
C ILE A 355 28.09 0.80 2.11
N PHE A 356 28.10 -0.51 2.29
CA PHE A 356 29.19 -1.21 2.98
C PHE A 356 29.69 -2.34 2.10
N MET A 357 31.01 -2.47 2.05
CA MET A 357 31.66 -3.61 1.43
C MET A 357 31.69 -4.75 2.44
N ILE A 358 31.13 -5.91 2.09
CA ILE A 358 31.23 -7.14 2.88
C ILE A 358 32.10 -8.10 2.07
N GLY A 359 33.30 -8.40 2.57
CA GLY A 359 34.28 -9.23 1.88
C GLY A 359 35.58 -9.34 2.65
#